data_AF-X1I9U6-F1
#
_entry.id   AF-X1I9U6-F1
#
_cell.length_a   1.000
_cell.length_b   1.000
_cell.length_c   1.000
_cell.angle_alpha   90.00
_cell.angle_beta   90.00
_cell.angle_gamma   90.00
#
_symmetry.space_group_name_H-M   'P 1'
#
loop_
_entity.id
_entity.type
_entity.pdbx_description
1 polymer ?
#
loop_
_entity_poly.entity_id
_entity_poly.type
_entity_poly.pdbx_seq_one_letter_code
_entity_poly.pdbx_strand_id
1 'polypeptide(L)'
;MEAYIIKLFQFIVFLIIQIPFIPLVIIGSIPMFYKEMKVSKKLGVSFTAGQAIQPRWIMHYFRTRDDEASVKFVKELPIESHYGFLGFMAAAIIANRICGYKPSLASVP
;
A
#
# COMPACT_ATOMS: atom_id res chain seq x y z
N MET A 1 14.40 -17.16 -18.33
CA MET A 1 14.96 -17.75 -17.11
C MET A 1 15.44 -16.66 -16.14
N GLU A 2 16.24 -15.70 -16.61
CA GLU A 2 16.81 -14.61 -15.79
C GLU A 2 15.76 -13.75 -15.06
N ALA A 3 14.69 -13.33 -15.74
CA ALA A 3 13.63 -12.52 -15.13
C ALA A 3 12.92 -13.22 -13.95
N TYR A 4 12.83 -14.56 -13.97
CA TYR A 4 12.24 -15.33 -12.86
C TYR A 4 13.18 -15.35 -11.65
N ILE A 5 14.49 -15.49 -11.87
CA ILE A 5 15.50 -15.47 -10.81
C ILE A 5 15.50 -14.11 -10.11
N ILE A 6 15.42 -13.01 -10.87
CA ILE A 6 15.35 -11.65 -10.30
C ILE A 6 14.08 -11.48 -9.46
N LYS A 7 12.91 -11.91 -9.96
CA LYS A 7 11.65 -11.83 -9.20
C LYS A 7 11.68 -12.66 -7.92
N LEU A 8 12.30 -13.85 -7.97
CA LEU A 8 12.46 -14.69 -6.79
C LEU A 8 13.36 -14.01 -5.75
N PHE A 9 14.49 -13.44 -6.17
CA PHE A 9 15.38 -12.68 -5.29
C PHE A 9 14.64 -11.51 -4.63
N GLN A 10 13.90 -10.71 -5.40
CA GLN A 10 13.10 -9.60 -4.87
C GLN A 10 12.07 -10.06 -3.85
N PHE A 11 11.40 -11.19 -4.11
CA PHE A 11 10.42 -11.76 -3.20
C PHE A 11 11.07 -12.25 -1.88
N ILE A 12 12.25 -12.88 -1.94
CA ILE A 12 13.00 -13.30 -0.75
C ILE A 12 13.39 -12.09 0.10
N VAL A 13 13.92 -11.03 -0.53
CA VAL A 13 14.25 -9.77 0.17
C VAL A 13 13.01 -9.19 0.85
N PHE A 14 11.87 -9.18 0.16
CA PHE A 14 10.60 -8.76 0.75
C PHE A 14 10.23 -9.60 1.97
N LEU A 15 10.32 -10.94 1.92
CA LEU A 15 9.98 -11.80 3.05
C LEU A 15 10.86 -11.52 4.28
N ILE A 16 12.16 -11.32 4.08
CA ILE A 16 13.09 -10.98 5.17
C ILE A 16 12.70 -9.66 5.85
N ILE A 17 12.27 -8.66 5.08
CA ILE A 17 11.81 -7.37 5.60
C ILE A 17 10.41 -7.49 6.24
N GLN A 18 9.53 -8.32 5.68
CA GLN A 18 8.15 -8.46 6.12
C GLN A 18 8.05 -9.04 7.53
N ILE A 19 8.89 -10.03 7.89
CA ILE A 19 8.86 -10.70 9.21
C ILE A 19 8.96 -9.69 10.38
N PRO A 20 10.00 -8.83 10.47
CA PRO A 20 10.08 -7.85 11.55
C PRO A 20 9.01 -6.75 11.47
N PHE A 21 8.38 -6.56 10.30
CA PHE A 21 7.34 -5.54 10.09
C PHE A 21 5.92 -6.04 10.41
N ILE A 22 5.72 -7.32 10.77
CA ILE A 22 4.39 -7.86 11.15
C ILE A 22 3.70 -7.00 12.21
N PRO A 23 4.36 -6.55 13.31
CA PRO A 23 3.71 -5.68 14.30
C PRO A 23 3.22 -4.36 13.68
N LEU A 24 3.99 -3.78 12.76
CA LEU A 24 3.62 -2.54 12.08
C LEU A 24 2.42 -2.74 11.15
N VAL A 25 2.34 -3.88 10.46
CA VAL A 25 1.18 -4.23 9.64
C VAL A 25 -0.08 -4.34 10.49
N ILE A 26 0.00 -5.01 11.64
CA ILE A 26 -1.12 -5.10 12.58
C ILE A 26 -1.55 -3.70 13.04
N ILE A 27 -0.61 -2.88 13.52
CA ILE A 27 -0.90 -1.51 13.98
C ILE A 27 -1.47 -0.64 12.85
N GLY A 28 -0.94 -0.74 11.63
CA GLY A 28 -1.39 0.03 10.46
C GLY A 28 -2.76 -0.40 9.94
N SER A 29 -3.06 -1.70 10.02
CA SER A 29 -4.35 -2.26 9.59
C SER A 29 -5.53 -1.76 10.43
N ILE A 30 -5.32 -1.48 11.72
CA ILE A 30 -6.38 -1.01 12.63
C ILE A 30 -7.02 0.31 12.13
N PRO A 31 -6.29 1.42 11.97
CA PRO A 31 -6.87 2.67 11.49
C PRO A 31 -7.29 2.59 10.02
N MET A 32 -6.63 1.75 9.20
CA MET A 32 -7.02 1.51 7.81
C MET A 32 -8.44 0.91 7.74
N PHE A 33 -8.64 -0.28 8.30
CA PHE A 33 -9.95 -0.95 8.25
C PHE A 33 -11.01 -0.21 9.06
N TYR A 34 -10.65 0.44 10.18
CA TYR A 34 -11.60 1.24 10.93
C TYR A 34 -12.19 2.37 10.07
N LYS A 35 -11.34 3.14 9.37
CA LYS A 35 -11.82 4.23 8.52
C LYS A 35 -12.59 3.71 7.30
N GLU A 36 -12.03 2.70 6.62
CA GLU A 36 -12.66 2.14 5.42
C GLU A 36 -14.01 1.47 5.71
N MET A 37 -14.18 0.80 6.86
CA MET A 37 -15.40 0.04 7.15
C MET A 37 -16.41 0.80 8.02
N LYS A 38 -15.95 1.56 9.01
CA LYS A 38 -16.84 2.22 10.00
C LYS A 38 -17.07 3.68 9.65
N VAL A 39 -16.02 4.43 9.32
CA VAL A 39 -16.16 5.86 9.00
C VAL A 39 -16.88 6.06 7.67
N SER A 40 -16.58 5.25 6.65
CA SER A 40 -17.32 5.28 5.37
C SER A 40 -18.83 5.11 5.55
N LYS A 41 -19.26 4.09 6.31
CA LYS A 41 -20.67 3.83 6.62
C LYS A 41 -21.31 4.99 7.37
N LYS A 42 -20.59 5.55 8.35
CA LYS A 42 -21.07 6.70 9.12
C LYS A 42 -21.27 7.94 8.24
N LEU A 43 -20.44 8.12 7.22
CA LEU A 43 -20.50 9.25 6.29
C LEU A 43 -21.40 9.00 5.06
N GLY A 44 -22.00 7.82 4.94
CA GLY A 44 -22.79 7.44 3.77
C GLY A 44 -21.97 7.31 2.48
N VAL A 45 -20.65 7.17 2.57
CA VAL A 45 -19.75 7.04 1.43
C VAL A 45 -19.57 5.57 1.08
N SER A 46 -19.61 5.23 -0.21
CA SER A 46 -19.37 3.85 -0.64
C SER A 46 -17.94 3.41 -0.31
N PHE A 47 -17.78 2.16 0.12
CA PHE A 47 -16.47 1.54 0.32
C PHE A 47 -15.60 1.62 -0.94
N THR A 48 -16.24 1.49 -2.11
CA THR A 48 -15.59 1.56 -3.42
C THR A 48 -14.99 2.93 -3.76
N ALA A 49 -15.44 4.01 -3.11
CA ALA A 49 -14.86 5.34 -3.30
C ALA A 49 -13.38 5.38 -2.88
N GLY A 50 -13.04 4.67 -1.80
CA GLY A 50 -11.65 4.46 -1.38
C GLY A 50 -10.86 3.62 -2.39
N GLN A 51 -11.43 2.50 -2.82
CA GLN A 51 -10.79 1.61 -3.79
C GLN A 51 -10.50 2.27 -5.16
N ALA A 52 -11.19 3.34 -5.52
CA ALA A 52 -10.89 4.10 -6.73
C ALA A 52 -9.55 4.87 -6.63
N ILE A 53 -9.17 5.31 -5.43
CA ILE A 53 -7.93 6.08 -5.20
C ILE A 53 -6.76 5.20 -4.74
N GLN A 54 -7.02 4.12 -4.01
CA GLN A 54 -5.97 3.26 -3.44
C GLN A 54 -4.95 2.74 -4.47
N PRO A 55 -5.34 2.25 -5.67
CA PRO A 55 -4.37 1.82 -6.68
C PRO A 55 -3.42 2.94 -7.11
N ARG A 56 -3.94 4.18 -7.23
CA ARG A 56 -3.13 5.37 -7.59
C ARG A 56 -2.08 5.66 -6.51
N TRP A 57 -2.52 5.60 -5.26
CA TRP A 57 -1.63 5.75 -4.10
C TRP A 57 -0.54 4.66 -4.09
N ILE A 58 -0.93 3.41 -4.28
CA ILE A 58 -0.01 2.26 -4.34
C ILE A 58 1.00 2.46 -5.48
N MET A 59 0.55 2.77 -6.69
CA MET A 59 1.45 2.98 -7.83
C MET A 59 2.49 4.09 -7.60
N HIS A 60 2.11 5.19 -6.94
CA HIS A 60 3.05 6.23 -6.55
C HIS A 60 4.12 5.72 -5.59
N TYR A 61 3.72 5.03 -4.52
CA TYR A 61 4.69 4.49 -3.58
C TYR A 61 5.57 3.39 -4.18
N PHE A 62 5.12 2.65 -5.18
CA PHE A 62 5.91 1.62 -5.86
C PHE A 62 6.64 2.09 -7.13
N ARG A 63 6.69 3.41 -7.37
CA ARG A 63 7.38 4.03 -8.52
C ARG A 63 6.90 3.49 -9.88
N THR A 64 5.61 3.15 -9.97
CA THR A 64 4.96 2.76 -11.22
C THR A 64 4.36 3.98 -11.91
N ARG A 65 3.82 4.93 -11.13
CA ARG A 65 3.28 6.20 -11.64
C ARG A 65 3.46 7.31 -10.62
N ASP A 66 4.02 8.44 -11.01
CA ASP A 66 4.12 9.58 -10.09
C ASP A 66 2.76 10.28 -9.94
N ASP A 67 2.21 10.30 -8.73
CA ASP A 67 0.86 10.78 -8.43
C ASP A 67 0.78 11.38 -7.03
N GLU A 68 1.51 12.48 -6.81
CA GLU A 68 1.50 13.21 -5.53
C GLU A 68 0.09 13.75 -5.19
N ALA A 69 -0.72 14.06 -6.20
CA ALA A 69 -2.10 14.51 -6.01
C ALA A 69 -2.95 13.44 -5.31
N SER A 70 -2.81 12.17 -5.71
CA SER A 70 -3.50 11.07 -5.04
C SER A 70 -3.02 10.87 -3.61
N VAL A 71 -1.73 11.08 -3.33
CA VAL A 71 -1.19 11.03 -1.96
C VAL A 71 -1.78 12.15 -1.10
N LYS A 72 -1.84 13.39 -1.61
CA LYS A 72 -2.47 14.53 -0.93
C LYS A 72 -3.94 14.26 -0.68
N PHE A 73 -4.66 13.73 -1.66
CA PHE A 73 -6.08 13.40 -1.51
C PHE A 73 -6.32 12.31 -0.45
N VAL A 74 -5.55 11.22 -0.44
CA VAL A 74 -5.67 10.14 0.57
C VAL A 74 -5.39 10.64 1.99
N LYS A 75 -4.52 11.65 2.17
CA LYS A 75 -4.25 12.26 3.48
C LYS A 75 -5.48 13.00 4.03
N GLU A 76 -6.25 13.65 3.16
CA GLU A 76 -7.42 14.43 3.52
C GLU A 76 -8.73 13.63 3.51
N LEU A 77 -8.76 12.49 2.80
CA LEU A 77 -9.97 11.67 2.63
C LEU A 77 -10.35 11.00 3.97
N PRO A 78 -11.50 11.33 4.60
CA PRO A 78 -11.82 10.87 5.95
C PRO A 78 -12.01 9.36 6.08
N ILE A 79 -12.39 8.69 4.99
CA ILE A 79 -12.61 7.25 4.92
C ILE A 79 -11.31 6.47 4.72
N GLU A 80 -10.19 7.16 4.47
CA GLU A 80 -8.88 6.55 4.24
C GLU A 80 -7.88 6.91 5.35
N SER A 81 -6.93 6.01 5.57
CA SER A 81 -5.86 6.21 6.54
C SER A 81 -4.49 6.21 5.86
N HIS A 82 -3.96 7.39 5.51
CA HIS A 82 -2.63 7.47 4.91
C HIS A 82 -1.55 6.72 5.73
N TYR A 83 -1.51 6.95 7.04
CA TYR A 83 -0.57 6.26 7.93
C TYR A 83 -0.90 4.77 8.12
N GLY A 84 -2.18 4.40 8.07
CA GLY A 84 -2.59 3.00 8.09
C GLY A 84 -2.07 2.25 6.85
N PHE A 85 -2.24 2.84 5.66
CA PHE A 85 -1.69 2.34 4.40
C PHE A 85 -0.17 2.26 4.42
N LEU A 86 0.52 3.31 4.93
CA LEU A 86 1.97 3.27 5.09
C LEU A 86 2.40 2.13 5.99
N GLY A 87 1.78 1.96 7.17
CA GLY A 87 2.11 0.87 8.09
C GLY A 87 1.84 -0.51 7.49
N PHE A 88 0.72 -0.67 6.79
CA PHE A 88 0.34 -1.91 6.12
C PHE A 88 1.29 -2.27 4.96
N MET A 89 1.71 -1.28 4.16
CA MET A 89 2.53 -1.49 2.97
C MET A 89 4.04 -1.26 3.20
N ALA A 90 4.46 -0.87 4.41
CA ALA A 90 5.82 -0.39 4.69
C ALA A 90 6.90 -1.36 4.22
N ALA A 91 6.80 -2.64 4.59
CA ALA A 91 7.78 -3.66 4.22
C ALA A 91 7.92 -3.80 2.70
N ALA A 92 6.81 -3.83 1.98
CA ALA A 92 6.81 -3.94 0.52
C ALA A 92 7.35 -2.67 -0.16
N ILE A 93 7.05 -1.48 0.37
CA ILE A 93 7.62 -0.21 -0.12
C ILE A 93 9.13 -0.19 0.11
N ILE A 94 9.60 -0.61 1.28
CA ILE A 94 11.04 -0.68 1.58
C ILE A 94 11.73 -1.69 0.65
N ALA A 95 11.15 -2.88 0.47
CA ALA A 95 11.66 -3.88 -0.48
C ALA A 95 11.72 -3.34 -1.91
N ASN A 96 10.73 -2.54 -2.33
CA ASN A 96 10.74 -1.85 -3.62
C ASN A 96 11.93 -0.88 -3.74
N ARG A 97 12.22 -0.10 -2.68
CA ARG A 97 13.35 0.84 -2.68
C ARG A 97 14.71 0.14 -2.72
N ILE A 98 14.82 -1.04 -2.11
CA ILE A 98 16.07 -1.81 -2.02
C ILE A 98 16.35 -2.62 -3.29
N CYS A 99 15.38 -3.40 -3.76
CA CYS A 99 15.60 -4.38 -4.83
C CYS A 99 14.63 -4.27 -6.00
N GLY A 100 13.70 -3.31 -5.97
CA GLY A 100 12.69 -3.14 -7.02
C GLY A 100 11.51 -4.10 -6.91
N TYR A 101 11.31 -4.76 -5.77
CA TYR A 101 10.12 -5.60 -5.52
C TYR A 101 8.83 -4.82 -5.82
N LYS A 102 7.92 -5.43 -6.59
CA LYS A 102 6.60 -4.87 -6.88
C LYS A 102 5.54 -5.97 -6.75
N PRO A 103 4.51 -5.80 -5.90
CA PRO A 103 3.36 -6.67 -5.90
C PRO A 103 2.54 -6.46 -7.19
N SER A 104 1.73 -7.45 -7.56
CA SER A 104 0.86 -7.39 -8.75
C SER A 104 -0.04 -6.15 -8.75
N LEU A 105 -0.60 -5.79 -7.59
CA LEU A 105 -1.45 -4.62 -7.39
C LEU A 105 -0.77 -3.29 -7.75
N ALA A 106 0.56 -3.23 -7.64
CA ALA A 106 1.35 -2.05 -7.98
C ALA A 106 1.92 -2.07 -9.40
N SER A 107 1.69 -3.16 -10.14
CA SER A 107 2.35 -3.43 -11.43
C SER A 107 1.51 -2.99 -12.63
N VAL A 108 0.23 -2.69 -12.43
CA VAL A 108 -0.70 -2.27 -13.49
C VAL A 108 -0.92 -0.75 -13.40
N PRO A 109 -0.65 0.02 -14.48
CA PRO A 109 -0.86 1.47 -14.52
C PRO A 109 -2.33 1.92 -14.57
#